data_AF-A0A7X8JG12-F1
#
_entry.id   AF-A0A7X8JG12-F1
#
_cell.length_a   1.000
_cell.length_b   1.000
_cell.length_c   1.000
_cell.angle_alpha   90.00
_cell.angle_beta   90.00
_cell.angle_gamma   90.00
#
_symmetry.space_group_name_H-M   'P 1'
#
loop_
_entity.id
_entity.type
_entity.pdbx_description
1 polymer ?
#
loop_
_entity_poly.entity_id
_entity_poly.type
_entity_poly.pdbx_seq_one_letter_code
_entity_poly.pdbx_strand_id
1 'polypeptide(L)'
;MSREIPSMLMSFLKTALQDVDDGYEYASELNRILNSDDCQAALSPKEIDALREYADEVKKVGEINYYSTERIREIEKEHFGERGIPGYLKADHGQPEKPVWPF
;
A
#
# COMPACT_ATOMS: atom_id res chain seq x y z
N MET A 1 -9.41 -10.45 16.62
CA MET A 1 -8.20 -9.72 17.05
C MET A 1 -7.89 -8.75 15.94
N SER A 2 -7.95 -7.44 16.20
CA SER A 2 -7.66 -6.43 15.21
C SER A 2 -6.24 -6.66 14.70
N ARG A 3 -6.07 -6.97 13.41
CA ARG A 3 -4.75 -7.08 12.80
C ARG A 3 -4.07 -5.73 12.95
N GLU A 4 -2.99 -5.68 13.72
CA GLU A 4 -2.23 -4.45 13.89
C GLU A 4 -1.26 -4.33 12.72
N ILE A 5 -1.37 -3.23 11.97
CA ILE A 5 -0.42 -2.93 10.91
C ILE A 5 0.93 -2.64 11.57
N PRO A 6 2.04 -3.27 11.11
CA PRO A 6 3.36 -2.98 11.62
C PRO A 6 3.66 -1.47 11.60
N SER A 7 4.14 -0.96 12.73
CA SER A 7 4.43 0.46 12.91
C SER A 7 5.46 0.98 11.90
N MET A 8 6.38 0.12 11.48
CA MET A 8 7.39 0.41 10.45
C MET A 8 6.75 0.71 9.09
N LEU A 9 5.80 -0.13 8.65
CA LEU A 9 5.05 0.07 7.42
C LEU A 9 4.21 1.36 7.49
N MET A 10 3.52 1.58 8.61
CA MET A 10 2.68 2.76 8.77
C MET A 10 3.49 4.07 8.85
N SER A 11 4.70 4.02 9.39
CA SER A 11 5.61 5.17 9.40
C SER A 11 6.13 5.46 7.99
N PHE A 12 6.56 4.42 7.27
CA PHE A 12 7.00 4.55 5.89
C PHE A 12 5.91 5.13 5.00
N LEU A 13 4.68 4.62 5.03
CA LEU A 13 3.59 5.17 4.19
C LEU A 13 3.28 6.65 4.45
N LYS A 14 3.59 7.17 5.64
CA LYS A 14 3.39 8.59 5.96
C LYS A 14 4.52 9.48 5.45
N THR A 15 5.76 9.01 5.51
CA THR A 15 6.95 9.83 5.23
C THR A 15 7.59 9.53 3.88
N ALA A 16 7.32 8.37 3.28
CA ALA A 16 8.00 7.89 2.08
C ALA A 16 7.88 8.86 0.90
N LEU A 17 6.75 9.52 0.71
CA LEU A 17 6.60 10.52 -0.36
C LEU A 17 7.43 11.81 -0.15
N GLN A 18 7.98 12.01 1.04
CA GLN A 18 8.84 13.15 1.40
C GLN A 18 10.30 12.73 1.63
N ASP A 19 10.53 11.47 2.02
CA ASP A 19 11.84 10.94 2.38
C ASP A 19 12.59 10.34 1.18
N VAL A 20 11.89 9.96 0.10
CA VAL A 20 12.52 9.35 -1.08
C VAL A 20 12.44 10.27 -2.31
N ASP A 21 13.51 10.26 -3.10
CA ASP A 21 13.66 11.17 -4.24
C ASP A 21 13.04 10.61 -5.52
N ASP A 22 12.86 9.29 -5.61
CA ASP A 22 12.24 8.63 -6.76
C ASP A 22 11.37 7.41 -6.38
N GLY A 23 10.51 7.02 -7.31
CA GLY A 23 9.59 5.89 -7.17
C GLY A 23 10.30 4.54 -7.13
N TYR A 24 11.54 4.45 -7.63
CA TYR A 24 12.34 3.22 -7.54
C TYR A 24 12.80 3.00 -6.09
N GLU A 25 13.29 4.05 -5.43
CA GLU A 25 13.67 4.05 -4.02
C GLU A 25 12.46 3.77 -3.14
N TYR A 26 11.33 4.43 -3.41
CA TYR A 26 10.05 4.13 -2.77
C TYR A 26 9.72 2.63 -2.85
N ALA A 27 9.74 2.06 -4.06
CA ALA A 27 9.38 0.68 -4.29
C ALA A 27 10.38 -0.30 -3.65
N SER A 28 11.66 0.04 -3.63
CA SER A 28 12.72 -0.76 -3.02
C SER A 28 12.58 -0.83 -1.51
N GLU A 29 12.39 0.33 -0.85
CA GLU A 29 12.20 0.39 0.60
C GLU A 29 10.87 -0.25 1.02
N LEU A 30 9.79 -0.04 0.27
CA LEU A 30 8.53 -0.70 0.53
C LEU A 30 8.69 -2.23 0.46
N ASN A 31 9.34 -2.75 -0.59
CA ASN A 31 9.62 -4.19 -0.71
C ASN A 31 10.49 -4.71 0.43
N ARG A 32 11.48 -3.94 0.89
CA ARG A 32 12.31 -4.30 2.04
C ARG A 32 11.47 -4.44 3.32
N ILE A 33 10.57 -3.49 3.58
CA ILE A 33 9.67 -3.51 4.73
C ILE A 33 8.68 -4.68 4.62
N LEU A 34 8.13 -4.95 3.44
CA LEU A 34 7.20 -6.07 3.23
C LEU A 34 7.87 -7.43 3.46
N ASN A 35 9.17 -7.56 3.19
CA ASN A 35 9.93 -8.78 3.45
C ASN A 35 10.38 -8.94 4.91
N SER A 36 10.10 -7.97 5.80
CA SER A 36 10.37 -8.12 7.23
C SER A 36 9.46 -9.17 7.87
N ASP A 37 9.98 -9.86 8.89
CA ASP A 37 9.24 -10.89 9.63
C ASP A 37 7.92 -10.35 10.21
N ASP A 38 7.91 -9.10 10.69
CA ASP A 38 6.71 -8.45 11.24
C ASP A 38 5.60 -8.28 10.19
N CYS A 39 5.95 -7.86 8.96
CA CYS A 39 5.00 -7.75 7.87
C CYS A 39 4.53 -9.13 7.39
N GLN A 40 5.43 -10.10 7.28
CA GLN A 40 5.09 -11.47 6.88
C GLN A 40 4.20 -12.19 7.90
N ALA A 41 4.31 -11.85 9.19
CA ALA A 41 3.47 -12.40 10.25
C ALA A 41 2.13 -11.67 10.40
N ALA A 42 2.09 -10.35 10.15
CA ALA A 42 0.89 -9.53 10.35
C ALA A 42 -0.03 -9.47 9.12
N LEU A 43 0.54 -9.49 7.91
CA LEU A 43 -0.18 -9.34 6.65
C LEU A 43 -0.44 -10.70 6.00
N SER A 44 -1.57 -10.80 5.31
CA SER A 44 -1.85 -11.95 4.45
C SER A 44 -1.04 -11.87 3.14
N PRO A 45 -0.78 -13.01 2.48
CA PRO A 45 -0.09 -13.02 1.19
C PRO A 45 -0.75 -12.12 0.14
N LYS A 46 -2.09 -12.01 0.15
CA LYS A 46 -2.84 -11.13 -0.75
C LYS A 46 -2.56 -9.65 -0.51
N GLU A 47 -2.47 -9.25 0.76
CA GLU A 47 -2.14 -7.86 1.12
C GLU A 47 -0.70 -7.53 0.72
N ILE A 48 0.22 -8.47 0.90
CA ILE A 48 1.62 -8.32 0.50
C ILE A 48 1.72 -8.20 -1.03
N ASP A 49 1.04 -9.05 -1.79
CA ASP A 49 1.04 -8.99 -3.24
C ASP A 49 0.42 -7.68 -3.76
N ALA A 50 -0.69 -7.21 -3.18
CA ALA A 50 -1.28 -5.92 -3.55
C ALA A 50 -0.32 -4.75 -3.30
N LEU A 51 0.40 -4.75 -2.16
CA LEU A 51 1.39 -3.72 -1.86
C LEU A 51 2.61 -3.79 -2.80
N ARG A 52 2.98 -4.99 -3.27
CA ARG A 52 4.03 -5.18 -4.28
C ARG A 52 3.61 -4.66 -5.65
N GLU A 53 2.38 -4.95 -6.08
CA GLU A 53 1.84 -4.43 -7.34
C GLU A 53 1.82 -2.89 -7.33
N TYR A 54 1.34 -2.30 -6.24
CA TYR A 54 1.39 -0.86 -6.02
C TYR A 54 2.84 -0.33 -6.07
N ALA A 55 3.79 -0.99 -5.41
CA ALA A 55 5.21 -0.61 -5.45
C ALA A 55 5.76 -0.62 -6.89
N ASP A 56 5.43 -1.63 -7.69
CA ASP A 56 5.87 -1.72 -9.09
C ASP A 56 5.23 -0.64 -9.98
N GLU A 57 4.04 -0.16 -9.66
CA GLU A 57 3.46 1.00 -10.34
C GLU A 57 4.10 2.31 -9.93
N VAL A 58 4.34 2.53 -8.63
CA VAL A 58 5.06 3.72 -8.14
C VAL A 58 6.46 3.79 -8.73
N LYS A 59 7.14 2.65 -8.88
CA LYS A 59 8.43 2.54 -9.56
C LYS A 59 8.43 3.06 -10.99
N LYS A 60 7.30 2.96 -11.71
CA LYS A 60 7.17 3.46 -13.09
C LYS A 60 6.98 4.97 -13.16
N VAL A 61 6.63 5.62 -12.05
CA VAL A 61 6.41 7.08 -12.00
C VAL A 61 7.73 7.85 -12.16
N GLY A 62 8.86 7.30 -11.71
CA GLY A 62 10.17 7.96 -11.80
C GLY A 62 10.41 8.92 -10.64
N GLU A 63 11.02 10.08 -10.88
CA GLU A 63 11.33 11.09 -9.83
C GLU A 63 10.08 11.58 -9.10
N ILE A 64 10.17 11.69 -7.77
CA ILE A 64 9.11 12.20 -6.90
C ILE A 64 9.23 13.72 -6.79
N ASN A 65 8.57 14.39 -7.72
CA ASN A 65 8.17 15.79 -7.64
C ASN A 65 6.69 15.95 -7.23
N TYR A 66 6.22 17.20 -7.13
CA TYR A 66 4.84 17.55 -6.77
C TYR A 66 3.78 16.81 -7.60
N TYR A 67 3.95 16.71 -8.92
CA TYR A 67 2.99 16.07 -9.82
C TYR A 67 2.98 14.54 -9.68
N SER A 68 4.15 13.94 -9.52
CA SER A 68 4.27 12.51 -9.23
C SER A 68 3.72 12.16 -7.85
N THR A 69 3.81 13.04 -6.84
CA THR A 69 3.16 12.79 -5.54
C THR A 69 1.65 12.70 -5.68
N GLU A 70 1.04 13.57 -6.50
CA GLU A 70 -0.39 13.46 -6.82
C GLU A 70 -0.68 12.16 -7.57
N ARG A 71 0.15 11.81 -8.56
CA ARG A 71 0.00 10.56 -9.32
C ARG A 71 0.10 9.31 -8.43
N ILE A 72 1.03 9.28 -7.48
CA ILE A 72 1.19 8.17 -6.55
C ILE A 72 -0.05 8.04 -5.65
N ARG A 73 -0.63 9.16 -5.20
CA ARG A 73 -1.90 9.16 -4.45
C ARG A 73 -3.08 8.69 -5.30
N GLU A 74 -3.10 8.98 -6.59
CA GLU A 74 -4.10 8.43 -7.51
C GLU A 74 -3.94 6.92 -7.65
N ILE A 75 -2.72 6.43 -7.89
CA ILE A 75 -2.41 5.00 -7.96
C ILE A 75 -2.82 4.31 -6.66
N GLU A 76 -2.54 4.93 -5.50
CA GLU A 76 -2.97 4.40 -4.20
C GLU A 76 -4.50 4.26 -4.12
N LYS A 77 -5.24 5.26 -4.60
CA LYS A 77 -6.71 5.22 -4.63
C LYS A 77 -7.25 4.21 -5.63
N GLU A 78 -6.60 4.04 -6.78
CA GLU A 78 -6.98 3.05 -7.80
C GLU A 78 -6.81 1.62 -7.28
N HIS A 79 -5.71 1.35 -6.55
CA HIS A 79 -5.41 0.03 -5.97
C HIS A 79 -6.20 -0.28 -4.70
N PHE A 80 -6.29 0.68 -3.77
CA PHE A 80 -6.79 0.45 -2.41
C PHE A 80 -8.11 1.17 -2.10
N GLY A 81 -8.62 1.99 -3.02
CA GLY A 81 -9.85 2.77 -2.87
C GLY A 81 -9.67 4.07 -2.07
N GLU A 82 -10.78 4.75 -1.78
CA GLU A 82 -10.76 6.08 -1.12
C GLU A 82 -10.13 6.10 0.28
N ARG A 83 -10.06 4.93 0.94
CA ARG A 83 -9.48 4.79 2.28
C ARG A 83 -7.97 4.51 2.26
N GLY A 84 -7.39 4.33 1.07
CA GLY A 84 -5.97 4.08 0.85
C GLY A 84 -5.48 2.76 1.47
N ILE A 85 -4.16 2.60 1.49
CA ILE A 85 -3.48 1.43 2.06
C ILE A 85 -3.89 1.15 3.52
N PRO A 86 -3.91 2.11 4.46
CA PRO A 86 -4.30 1.82 5.84
C PRO A 86 -5.77 1.40 5.94
N GLY A 87 -6.63 1.85 5.03
CA GLY A 87 -8.02 1.42 4.93
C GLY A 87 -8.16 -0.01 4.41
N TYR A 88 -7.37 -0.38 3.41
CA TYR A 88 -7.34 -1.73 2.87
C TYR A 88 -6.79 -2.74 3.88
N LEU A 89 -5.70 -2.42 4.57
CA LEU A 89 -5.06 -3.29 5.57
C LEU A 89 -5.86 -3.43 6.88
N LYS A 90 -6.67 -2.42 7.24
CA LYS A 90 -7.60 -2.49 8.37
C LYS A 90 -8.98 -2.98 7.99
N ALA A 91 -9.29 -3.07 6.70
CA ALA A 91 -10.52 -3.70 6.28
C ALA A 91 -10.40 -5.16 6.71
N ASP A 92 -11.28 -5.58 7.60
CA ASP A 92 -11.49 -6.99 7.85
C ASP A 92 -11.73 -7.62 6.47
N HIS A 93 -10.75 -8.36 5.94
CA HIS A 93 -10.95 -9.21 4.76
C HIS A 93 -11.94 -10.37 5.07
N GLY A 94 -12.77 -10.22 6.09
CA GLY A 94 -14.03 -10.91 6.30
C GLY A 94 -15.07 -10.40 5.30
N GLN A 95 -15.15 -11.14 4.19
CA GLN A 95 -16.20 -11.14 3.18
C GLN A 95 -16.20 -9.98 2.17
N PRO A 96 -16.13 -10.30 0.85
CA PRO A 96 -16.68 -9.38 -0.14
C PRO A 96 -18.19 -9.33 0.11
N GLU A 97 -18.73 -8.15 0.39
CA GLU A 97 -20.14 -7.88 0.18
C GLU A 97 -20.39 -8.06 -1.32
N LYS A 98 -20.75 -9.28 -1.73
CA LYS A 98 -21.24 -9.56 -3.07
C LYS A 98 -22.40 -8.58 -3.33
N PRO A 99 -22.45 -7.90 -4.47
CA PRO A 99 -23.61 -7.10 -4.82
C PRO A 99 -24.82 -8.04 -4.94
N VAL A 100 -25.75 -7.92 -4.00
CA VAL A 100 -27.06 -8.58 -4.09
C VAL A 100 -27.86 -7.82 -5.13
N TRP A 101 -28.00 -8.41 -6.31
CA TRP A 101 -28.91 -7.91 -7.33
C TRP A 101 -30.35 -8.27 -6.94
N PRO A 102 -31.29 -7.30 -6.89
CA PRO A 102 -32.69 -7.62 -6.68
C PRO A 102 -33.26 -8.23 -7.97
N PHE A 103 -33.70 -9.49 -7.90
CA PHE A 103 -34.62 -10.07 -8.87
C PHE A 103 -36.07 -9.75 -8.48
#